data_AF-A0A3P3R0M0-F1
#
_entry.id   AF-A0A3P3R0M0-F1
#
_cell.length_a   1.000
_cell.length_b   1.000
_cell.length_c   1.000
_cell.angle_alpha   90.00
_cell.angle_beta   90.00
_cell.angle_gamma   90.00
#
_symmetry.space_group_name_H-M   'P 1'
#
loop_
_entity.id
_entity.type
_entity.pdbx_description
1 polymer ?
#
loop_
_entity_poly.entity_id
_entity_poly.type
_entity_poly.pdbx_seq_one_letter_code
_entity_poly.pdbx_strand_id
1 'polypeptide(L)'
;MKKKILLPILTFGLLLVTPLSAYAEGWVKSGSDWTYLDRNNNKITNEWRKGADDKWRYLNDAGVMATNSWVDDDKYYVDDQGLIVEGWRKLKDRGEDYWAYFQVGGKAVKGNWKSINNQYYYFDEDGKMLTGWILDDNYYIKSDGTMVTGWYKLMPPNDEGERRTGPNSSSEEKWFYFTNTGKKFKPVLTNGSKYGEKKIDGVRYAFNENGELVTGWVQISGGSNPTIKNFKYMNEDGTLRTGWYSTEPPEELLGEYNHTVEWFYFSSTGEPVASKNEKLNASDLQKIKGNQYLFNKNGTPVYGIQKVYQGNTYSAYYFGNESQCYLMKGKQTIKDGTGKSEEYFFQTSTGKGLTGTKDHKLYYKGRLVKANESLKYQVFAVPNESGSGNTYYVVNSSGKIVSNGKVKDADKVEYKTNSAGVLVAIDGDTNIKGTFETPQEPEWTNND
;
A
#
# COMPACT_ATOMS: atom_id res chain seq x y z
N MET A 1 57.09 1.88 19.77
CA MET A 1 57.91 1.41 18.64
C MET A 1 58.08 2.53 17.64
N LYS A 2 59.31 3.04 17.46
CA LYS A 2 59.63 4.06 16.44
C LYS A 2 59.47 3.42 15.06
N LYS A 3 58.49 3.86 14.26
CA LYS A 3 58.36 3.45 12.85
C LYS A 3 59.56 4.05 12.10
N LYS A 4 60.49 3.20 11.66
CA LYS A 4 61.54 3.58 10.71
C LYS A 4 60.85 3.87 9.38
N ILE A 5 60.81 5.15 8.99
CA ILE A 5 60.43 5.55 7.65
C ILE A 5 61.60 5.17 6.74
N LEU A 6 61.44 4.14 5.92
CA LEU A 6 62.31 3.93 4.76
C LEU A 6 61.94 5.01 3.74
N LEU A 7 62.83 5.99 3.52
CA LEU A 7 62.80 6.79 2.29
C LEU A 7 63.28 5.89 1.16
N PRO A 8 62.47 5.59 0.12
CA PRO A 8 63.01 5.01 -1.10
C PRO A 8 63.92 6.07 -1.74
N ILE A 9 65.22 5.79 -1.79
CA ILE A 9 66.18 6.63 -2.49
C ILE A 9 65.89 6.48 -3.99
N LEU A 10 65.51 7.59 -4.61
CA LEU A 10 65.29 7.71 -6.04
C LEU A 10 66.65 7.58 -6.77
N THR A 11 66.98 6.39 -7.25
CA THR A 11 68.22 6.12 -8.00
C THR A 11 68.04 6.37 -9.48
N PHE A 12 68.70 7.41 -10.01
CA PHE A 12 68.88 7.61 -11.44
C PHE A 12 70.33 7.31 -11.83
N GLY A 13 70.53 6.86 -13.07
CA GLY A 13 71.86 6.84 -13.68
C GLY A 13 72.36 8.28 -13.85
N LEU A 14 73.20 8.75 -12.93
CA LEU A 14 73.82 10.07 -12.98
C LEU A 14 75.06 10.00 -13.91
N LEU A 15 75.11 10.82 -14.96
CA LEU A 15 76.25 10.88 -15.87
C LEU A 15 77.11 12.13 -15.58
N LEU A 16 78.36 11.89 -15.16
CA LEU A 16 79.47 12.85 -15.19
C LEU A 16 80.07 12.86 -16.61
N VAL A 17 80.20 14.04 -17.22
CA VAL A 17 80.51 14.20 -18.65
C VAL A 17 82.02 14.26 -18.91
N THR A 18 82.51 13.49 -19.90
CA THR A 18 83.76 13.72 -20.64
C THR A 18 83.51 13.57 -22.15
N PRO A 19 84.27 14.25 -23.05
CA PRO A 19 83.77 14.61 -24.37
C PRO A 19 84.02 13.54 -25.45
N LEU A 20 82.94 12.90 -25.90
CA LEU A 20 82.73 12.34 -27.24
C LEU A 20 81.21 12.18 -27.37
N SER A 21 80.57 13.12 -28.08
CA SER A 21 79.13 13.39 -28.01
C SER A 21 78.27 12.32 -28.68
N ALA A 22 77.92 11.28 -27.91
CA ALA A 22 76.67 10.56 -28.05
C ALA A 22 75.84 10.90 -26.80
N TYR A 23 74.84 11.77 -26.93
CA TYR A 23 73.96 12.10 -25.80
C TYR A 23 73.07 10.89 -25.52
N ALA A 24 73.19 10.31 -24.33
CA ALA A 24 72.29 9.26 -23.86
C ALA A 24 70.97 9.93 -23.46
N GLU A 25 69.85 9.47 -24.04
CA GLU A 25 68.52 9.90 -23.62
C GLU A 25 68.27 9.56 -22.15
N GLY A 26 67.60 10.45 -21.41
CA GLY A 26 67.33 10.17 -20.00
C GLY A 26 66.91 11.35 -19.15
N TRP A 27 66.70 11.04 -17.87
CA TRP A 27 66.32 11.99 -16.84
C TRP A 27 67.51 12.84 -16.38
N VAL A 28 67.32 14.16 -16.38
CA VAL A 28 68.32 15.13 -15.93
C VAL A 28 67.70 16.05 -14.89
N LYS A 29 68.39 16.23 -13.76
CA LYS A 29 67.99 17.17 -12.71
C LYS A 29 68.63 18.53 -12.97
N SER A 30 67.82 19.58 -13.00
CA SER A 30 68.26 20.97 -13.15
C SER A 30 67.70 21.79 -11.98
N GLY A 31 68.53 22.08 -10.98
CA GLY A 31 68.07 22.69 -9.73
C GLY A 31 67.17 21.76 -8.92
N SER A 32 65.94 22.19 -8.61
CA SER A 32 64.89 21.34 -8.00
C SER A 32 64.18 20.44 -9.01
N ASP A 33 64.26 20.76 -10.29
CA ASP A 33 63.33 20.25 -11.29
C ASP A 33 63.94 19.06 -12.04
N TRP A 34 63.08 18.10 -12.38
CA TRP A 34 63.45 16.96 -13.21
C TRP A 34 62.94 17.18 -14.63
N THR A 35 63.80 16.91 -15.61
CA THR A 35 63.48 17.00 -17.05
C THR A 35 63.91 15.71 -17.74
N TYR A 36 63.40 15.46 -18.95
CA TYR A 36 63.85 14.33 -19.78
C TYR A 36 64.39 14.85 -21.11
N LEU A 37 65.61 14.44 -21.45
CA LEU A 37 66.26 14.80 -22.71
C LEU A 37 66.26 13.63 -23.67
N ASP A 38 65.92 13.89 -24.94
CA ASP A 38 66.06 12.92 -26.02
C ASP A 38 67.53 12.77 -26.46
N ARG A 39 67.78 11.90 -27.45
CA ARG A 39 69.13 11.65 -28.00
C ARG A 39 69.75 12.86 -28.70
N ASN A 40 68.94 13.86 -29.03
CA ASN A 40 69.36 15.12 -29.65
C ASN A 40 69.46 16.25 -28.62
N ASN A 41 69.37 15.94 -27.32
CA ASN A 41 69.41 16.88 -26.21
C ASN A 41 68.22 17.87 -26.18
N ASN A 42 67.10 17.52 -26.82
CA ASN A 42 65.85 18.28 -26.72
C ASN A 42 65.06 17.86 -25.48
N LYS A 43 64.40 18.84 -24.85
CA LYS A 43 63.47 18.57 -23.74
C LYS A 43 62.19 17.93 -24.27
N ILE A 44 61.81 16.81 -23.67
CA ILE A 44 60.51 16.19 -23.87
C ILE A 44 59.46 16.91 -23.02
N THR A 45 58.30 17.19 -23.61
CA THR A 45 57.16 17.88 -22.98
C THR A 45 55.88 17.11 -23.23
N ASN A 46 54.88 17.27 -22.35
CA ASN A 46 53.55 16.65 -22.42
C ASN A 46 53.55 15.12 -22.64
N GLU A 47 54.56 14.42 -22.12
CA GLU A 47 54.74 13.00 -22.37
C GLU A 47 55.09 12.22 -21.11
N TRP A 48 54.66 10.96 -21.10
CA TRP A 48 55.04 9.97 -20.09
C TRP A 48 56.44 9.41 -20.35
N ARG A 49 57.24 9.30 -19.29
CA ARG A 49 58.54 8.63 -19.31
C ARG A 49 58.72 7.75 -18.09
N LYS A 50 59.33 6.58 -18.29
CA LYS A 50 59.71 5.68 -17.21
C LYS A 50 61.03 6.13 -16.58
N GLY A 51 61.13 5.98 -15.27
CA GLY A 51 62.42 6.03 -14.57
C GLY A 51 63.16 4.70 -14.68
N ALA A 52 64.39 4.68 -14.16
CA ALA A 52 65.18 3.44 -14.02
C ALA A 52 64.52 2.43 -13.07
N ASP A 53 63.57 2.88 -12.25
CA ASP A 53 62.72 2.07 -11.37
C ASP A 53 61.49 1.46 -12.08
N ASP A 54 61.41 1.57 -13.42
CA ASP A 54 60.30 1.13 -14.27
C ASP A 54 58.95 1.81 -13.98
N LYS A 55 58.96 2.90 -13.19
CA LYS A 55 57.75 3.65 -12.83
C LYS A 55 57.55 4.87 -13.74
N TRP A 56 56.29 5.14 -14.05
CA TRP A 56 55.87 6.24 -14.92
C TRP A 56 55.81 7.58 -14.20
N ARG A 57 56.32 8.62 -14.89
CA ARG A 57 56.27 10.04 -14.52
C ARG A 57 55.86 10.85 -15.75
N TYR A 58 55.26 12.02 -15.54
CA TYR A 58 54.79 12.88 -16.62
C TYR A 58 55.59 14.17 -16.70
N LEU A 59 56.01 14.56 -17.92
CA LEU A 59 56.63 15.85 -18.19
C LEU A 59 55.53 16.82 -18.64
N ASN A 60 55.41 17.96 -17.97
CA ASN A 60 54.43 18.99 -18.32
C ASN A 60 54.80 19.75 -19.62
N ASP A 61 54.03 20.79 -19.93
CA ASP A 61 54.23 21.66 -21.10
C ASP A 61 55.59 22.38 -21.10
N ALA A 62 56.15 22.68 -19.92
CA ALA A 62 57.49 23.23 -19.73
C ALA A 62 58.61 22.16 -19.76
N GLY A 63 58.26 20.88 -19.88
CA GLY A 63 59.20 19.75 -19.85
C GLY A 63 59.74 19.43 -18.46
N VAL A 64 59.05 19.89 -17.42
CA VAL A 64 59.35 19.62 -16.02
C VAL A 64 58.46 18.47 -15.52
N MET A 65 59.03 17.59 -14.72
CA MET A 65 58.31 16.50 -14.08
C MET A 65 57.21 17.05 -13.19
N ALA A 66 55.97 16.69 -13.49
CA ALA A 66 54.81 17.01 -12.69
C ALA A 66 54.86 16.29 -11.33
N THR A 67 54.37 16.96 -10.28
CA THR A 67 54.20 16.38 -8.93
C THR A 67 52.92 16.93 -8.32
N ASN A 68 52.20 16.12 -7.52
CA ASN A 68 50.94 16.48 -6.86
C ASN A 68 49.89 17.14 -7.78
N SER A 69 49.82 16.74 -9.05
CA SER A 69 48.96 17.39 -10.02
C SER A 69 48.24 16.40 -10.93
N TRP A 70 47.09 16.84 -11.43
CA TRP A 70 46.46 16.22 -12.58
C TRP A 70 47.31 16.47 -13.84
N VAL A 71 47.35 15.48 -14.73
CA VAL A 71 48.19 15.48 -15.93
C VAL A 71 47.49 14.80 -17.11
N ASP A 72 47.99 15.05 -18.33
CA ASP A 72 47.51 14.44 -19.57
C ASP A 72 45.99 14.63 -19.74
N ASP A 73 45.60 15.91 -19.80
CA ASP A 73 44.21 16.41 -19.86
C ASP A 73 43.31 15.91 -18.71
N ASP A 74 43.80 16.02 -17.47
CA ASP A 74 43.09 15.59 -16.26
C ASP A 74 42.61 14.13 -16.29
N LYS A 75 43.35 13.28 -17.01
CA LYS A 75 43.06 11.84 -17.09
C LYS A 75 43.82 11.04 -16.03
N TYR A 76 44.93 11.57 -15.52
CA TYR A 76 45.81 10.92 -14.57
C TYR A 76 46.25 11.88 -13.48
N TYR A 77 46.73 11.34 -12.37
CA TYR A 77 47.31 12.12 -11.29
C TYR A 77 48.68 11.55 -10.91
N VAL A 78 49.61 12.43 -10.59
CA VAL A 78 50.93 12.06 -10.08
C VAL A 78 51.09 12.51 -8.64
N ASP A 79 51.68 11.66 -7.81
CA ASP A 79 51.91 11.95 -6.39
C ASP A 79 53.03 12.99 -6.16
N ASP A 80 53.39 13.20 -4.90
CA ASP A 80 54.44 14.14 -4.49
C ASP A 80 55.84 13.75 -4.98
N GLN A 81 56.02 12.48 -5.40
CA GLN A 81 57.24 11.97 -6.01
C GLN A 81 57.15 11.94 -7.55
N GLY A 82 56.05 12.42 -8.12
CA GLY A 82 55.79 12.46 -9.55
C GLY A 82 55.37 11.11 -10.14
N LEU A 83 55.08 10.12 -9.29
CA LEU A 83 54.68 8.79 -9.74
C LEU A 83 53.19 8.76 -10.06
N ILE A 84 52.84 8.10 -11.17
CA ILE A 84 51.43 7.83 -11.50
C ILE A 84 50.73 7.10 -10.33
N VAL A 85 49.53 7.56 -9.96
CA VAL A 85 48.76 6.97 -8.86
C VAL A 85 47.73 5.97 -9.36
N GLU A 86 47.46 4.95 -8.55
CA GLU A 86 46.38 3.98 -8.73
C GLU A 86 45.55 3.86 -7.44
N GLY A 87 44.31 3.38 -7.57
CA GLY A 87 43.37 3.16 -6.47
C GLY A 87 42.76 4.44 -5.91
N TRP A 88 42.25 4.34 -4.67
CA TRP A 88 41.63 5.46 -3.96
C TRP A 88 42.66 6.51 -3.54
N ARG A 89 42.39 7.77 -3.86
CA ARG A 89 43.17 8.91 -3.39
C ARG A 89 42.29 10.02 -2.88
N LYS A 90 42.70 10.57 -1.74
CA LYS A 90 42.10 11.76 -1.14
C LYS A 90 42.89 12.97 -1.63
N LEU A 91 42.24 13.82 -2.40
CA LEU A 91 42.81 14.98 -3.07
C LEU A 91 42.18 16.26 -2.53
N LYS A 92 42.74 17.41 -2.92
CA LYS A 92 42.24 18.74 -2.56
C LYS A 92 41.87 19.54 -3.79
N ASP A 93 40.71 20.19 -3.75
CA ASP A 93 40.31 21.20 -4.73
C ASP A 93 39.79 22.41 -3.96
N ARG A 94 40.39 23.58 -4.20
CA ARG A 94 40.08 24.85 -3.50
C ARG A 94 40.03 24.75 -1.97
N GLY A 95 40.86 23.88 -1.39
CA GLY A 95 40.95 23.65 0.05
C GLY A 95 40.05 22.52 0.58
N GLU A 96 39.05 22.11 -0.19
CA GLU A 96 38.13 21.03 0.16
C GLU A 96 38.69 19.66 -0.22
N ASP A 97 38.51 18.70 0.69
CA ASP A 97 38.93 17.33 0.45
C ASP A 97 37.88 16.58 -0.38
N TYR A 98 38.33 15.80 -1.36
CA TYR A 98 37.48 14.87 -2.11
C TYR A 98 38.19 13.54 -2.37
N TRP A 99 37.41 12.51 -2.66
CA TRP A 99 37.93 11.21 -3.06
C TRP A 99 37.88 11.06 -4.58
N ALA A 100 38.97 10.57 -5.16
CA ALA A 100 39.07 10.15 -6.56
C ALA A 100 39.52 8.70 -6.62
N TYR A 101 39.20 8.02 -7.72
CA TYR A 101 39.64 6.65 -7.96
C TYR A 101 40.37 6.53 -9.30
N PHE A 102 41.56 5.96 -9.24
CA PHE A 102 42.42 5.72 -10.39
C PHE A 102 42.47 4.23 -10.69
N GLN A 103 42.18 3.86 -11.92
CA GLN A 103 42.15 2.46 -12.35
C GLN A 103 43.56 1.88 -12.44
N VAL A 104 43.65 0.57 -12.68
CA VAL A 104 44.93 -0.04 -13.07
C VAL A 104 45.42 0.65 -14.36
N GLY A 105 46.69 1.05 -14.37
CA GLY A 105 47.26 1.93 -15.40
C GLY A 105 47.07 3.42 -15.11
N GLY A 106 46.47 3.79 -13.98
CA GLY A 106 46.41 5.14 -13.43
C GLY A 106 45.32 6.06 -13.99
N LYS A 107 44.50 5.61 -14.94
CA LYS A 107 43.45 6.47 -15.51
C LYS A 107 42.33 6.71 -14.51
N ALA A 108 41.98 7.96 -14.27
CA ALA A 108 40.88 8.35 -13.37
C ALA A 108 39.52 7.87 -13.87
N VAL A 109 38.62 7.60 -12.92
CA VAL A 109 37.18 7.40 -13.18
C VAL A 109 36.49 8.76 -13.11
N LYS A 110 35.76 9.12 -14.17
CA LYS A 110 35.05 10.41 -14.32
C LYS A 110 33.68 10.17 -14.97
N GLY A 111 32.67 10.94 -14.56
CA GLY A 111 31.33 11.01 -15.16
C GLY A 111 30.50 9.71 -15.12
N ASN A 112 30.84 8.75 -14.25
CA ASN A 112 30.24 7.42 -14.33
C ASN A 112 30.27 6.63 -13.01
N TRP A 113 29.46 5.57 -12.98
CA TRP A 113 29.49 4.52 -11.99
C TRP A 113 30.77 3.68 -12.07
N LYS A 114 31.26 3.26 -10.90
CA LYS A 114 32.32 2.25 -10.79
C LYS A 114 32.02 1.26 -9.68
N SER A 115 32.12 -0.02 -10.01
CA SER A 115 32.14 -1.09 -9.01
C SER A 115 33.58 -1.28 -8.51
N ILE A 116 33.76 -1.16 -7.20
CA ILE A 116 35.05 -1.32 -6.50
C ILE A 116 34.76 -2.22 -5.30
N ASN A 117 35.40 -3.39 -5.24
CA ASN A 117 35.17 -4.37 -4.17
C ASN A 117 33.68 -4.70 -3.94
N ASN A 118 32.94 -4.93 -5.04
CA ASN A 118 31.50 -5.24 -5.05
C ASN A 118 30.59 -4.13 -4.48
N GLN A 119 31.10 -2.90 -4.38
CA GLN A 119 30.31 -1.73 -4.01
C GLN A 119 30.33 -0.72 -5.15
N TYR A 120 29.21 -0.03 -5.35
CA TYR A 120 29.07 0.95 -6.43
C TYR A 120 29.27 2.35 -5.91
N TYR A 121 30.06 3.13 -6.64
CA TYR A 121 30.40 4.52 -6.39
C TYR A 121 30.10 5.31 -7.66
N TYR A 122 29.78 6.60 -7.53
CA TYR A 122 29.59 7.49 -8.68
C TYR A 122 30.59 8.64 -8.61
N PHE A 123 31.23 8.93 -9.74
CA PHE A 123 32.20 10.01 -9.86
C PHE A 123 31.66 11.06 -10.84
N ASP A 124 31.77 12.33 -10.49
CA ASP A 124 31.40 13.44 -11.37
C ASP A 124 32.39 13.61 -12.54
N GLU A 125 32.12 14.57 -13.41
CA GLU A 125 32.95 14.88 -14.58
C GLU A 125 34.37 15.35 -14.22
N ASP A 126 34.63 15.76 -12.97
CA ASP A 126 35.96 16.11 -12.48
C ASP A 126 36.67 14.91 -11.82
N GLY A 127 35.98 13.78 -11.67
CA GLY A 127 36.49 12.57 -11.01
C GLY A 127 36.35 12.60 -9.49
N LYS A 128 35.51 13.48 -8.95
CA LYS A 128 35.19 13.53 -7.52
C LYS A 128 34.07 12.54 -7.22
N MET A 129 34.28 11.72 -6.21
CA MET A 129 33.27 10.78 -5.71
C MET A 129 32.11 11.55 -5.09
N LEU A 130 30.89 11.32 -5.59
CA LEU A 130 29.69 11.96 -5.07
C LEU A 130 29.15 11.24 -3.83
N THR A 131 28.37 11.98 -3.03
CA THR A 131 27.57 11.48 -1.90
C THR A 131 26.19 12.15 -1.93
N GLY A 132 25.19 11.60 -1.23
CA GLY A 132 23.83 12.13 -1.19
C GLY A 132 22.97 11.71 -2.38
N TRP A 133 21.91 12.47 -2.65
CA TRP A 133 21.03 12.26 -3.81
C TRP A 133 21.75 12.64 -5.10
N ILE A 134 21.69 11.78 -6.11
CA ILE A 134 22.32 12.00 -7.42
C ILE A 134 21.39 11.56 -8.56
N LEU A 135 21.70 12.03 -9.78
CA LEU A 135 21.03 11.65 -11.03
C LEU A 135 19.50 11.84 -10.95
N ASP A 136 19.08 13.10 -10.80
CA ASP A 136 17.68 13.51 -10.64
C ASP A 136 16.97 12.80 -9.47
N ASP A 137 17.67 12.72 -8.34
CA ASP A 137 17.22 12.14 -7.08
C ASP A 137 16.72 10.69 -7.19
N ASN A 138 17.28 9.96 -8.16
CA ASN A 138 16.93 8.56 -8.39
C ASN A 138 17.85 7.60 -7.65
N TYR A 139 19.01 8.05 -7.18
CA TYR A 139 19.97 7.22 -6.45
C TYR A 139 20.43 7.97 -5.21
N TYR A 140 20.81 7.21 -4.18
CA TYR A 140 21.42 7.77 -2.98
C TYR A 140 22.76 7.10 -2.73
N ILE A 141 23.78 7.93 -2.55
CA ILE A 141 25.14 7.51 -2.19
C ILE A 141 25.38 7.85 -0.72
N LYS A 142 25.75 6.86 0.08
CA LYS A 142 26.08 7.05 1.51
C LYS A 142 27.31 7.96 1.66
N SER A 143 27.55 8.43 2.88
CA SER A 143 28.72 9.26 3.22
C SER A 143 30.06 8.56 2.98
N ASP A 144 30.09 7.23 2.96
CA ASP A 144 31.25 6.41 2.59
C ASP A 144 31.43 6.24 1.07
N GLY A 145 30.56 6.86 0.25
CA GLY A 145 30.59 6.78 -1.20
C GLY A 145 29.82 5.61 -1.81
N THR A 146 29.28 4.70 -0.99
CA THR A 146 28.63 3.50 -1.51
C THR A 146 27.15 3.73 -1.82
N MET A 147 26.70 3.19 -2.94
CA MET A 147 25.31 3.23 -3.39
C MET A 147 24.38 2.45 -2.47
N VAL A 148 23.22 3.04 -2.17
CA VAL A 148 22.15 2.37 -1.42
C VAL A 148 21.38 1.41 -2.33
N THR A 149 21.03 0.24 -1.78
CA THR A 149 20.05 -0.71 -2.32
C THR A 149 19.12 -1.16 -1.20
N GLY A 150 17.90 -1.56 -1.52
CA GLY A 150 16.90 -1.98 -0.54
C GLY A 150 16.25 -0.80 0.18
N TRP A 151 15.68 -1.06 1.36
CA TRP A 151 15.04 -0.06 2.20
C TRP A 151 16.06 0.89 2.82
N TYR A 152 15.80 2.20 2.74
CA TYR A 152 16.62 3.19 3.40
C TYR A 152 15.79 4.41 3.77
N LYS A 153 16.00 4.94 4.98
CA LYS A 153 15.27 6.07 5.52
C LYS A 153 16.10 7.34 5.34
N LEU A 154 15.52 8.35 4.70
CA LEU A 154 16.24 9.54 4.22
C LEU A 154 15.39 10.79 4.35
N MET A 155 16.04 11.94 4.44
CA MET A 155 15.39 13.21 4.10
C MET A 155 15.08 13.25 2.59
N PRO A 156 13.86 13.63 2.18
CA PRO A 156 13.51 13.81 0.78
C PRO A 156 14.40 14.86 0.08
N PRO A 157 14.62 14.73 -1.24
CA PRO A 157 15.24 15.80 -2.04
C PRO A 157 14.32 17.03 -2.13
N ASN A 158 14.90 18.23 -2.09
CA ASN A 158 14.21 19.54 -2.21
C ASN A 158 13.43 20.09 -1.00
N ASP A 159 13.75 19.68 0.23
CA ASP A 159 13.52 20.53 1.42
C ASP A 159 14.55 21.70 1.45
N GLU A 160 14.69 22.43 0.34
CA GLU A 160 15.55 23.62 0.21
C GLU A 160 14.94 24.85 0.92
N GLY A 161 14.77 24.73 2.24
CA GLY A 161 14.23 25.82 3.05
C GLY A 161 14.52 25.59 4.52
N GLU A 162 15.74 25.96 4.92
CA GLU A 162 16.25 26.01 6.30
C GLU A 162 16.71 24.66 6.89
N ARG A 163 18.02 24.60 7.19
CA ARG A 163 18.47 24.03 8.46
C ARG A 163 17.72 24.75 9.59
N ARG A 164 16.48 24.35 9.90
CA ARG A 164 15.79 24.76 11.12
C ARG A 164 16.44 24.01 12.28
N THR A 165 17.60 24.48 12.71
CA THR A 165 18.13 24.19 14.04
C THR A 165 17.35 25.03 15.05
N GLY A 166 16.07 24.69 15.21
CA GLY A 166 15.20 25.17 16.27
C GLY A 166 14.51 23.95 16.90
N PRO A 167 14.15 23.99 18.19
CA PRO A 167 13.69 22.81 18.94
C PRO A 167 12.36 22.18 18.48
N ASN A 168 11.79 22.59 17.33
CA ASN A 168 10.50 22.14 16.78
C ASN A 168 10.48 22.02 15.23
N SER A 169 11.60 21.68 14.57
CA SER A 169 11.59 21.32 13.13
C SER A 169 11.09 19.89 12.92
N SER A 170 9.95 19.74 12.25
CA SER A 170 9.29 18.46 11.97
C SER A 170 9.43 18.03 10.49
N SER A 171 10.64 17.91 9.94
CA SER A 171 10.83 17.27 8.63
C SER A 171 11.26 15.81 8.82
N GLU A 172 10.25 14.95 8.99
CA GLU A 172 10.43 13.53 9.25
C GLU A 172 11.08 12.81 8.07
N GLU A 173 12.19 12.12 8.33
CA GLU A 173 12.79 11.21 7.34
C GLU A 173 11.72 10.24 6.81
N LYS A 174 11.75 9.98 5.50
CA LYS A 174 10.83 9.08 4.82
C LYS A 174 11.55 7.81 4.38
N TRP A 175 10.80 6.72 4.31
CA TRP A 175 11.33 5.46 3.81
C TRP A 175 11.26 5.42 2.28
N PHE A 176 12.36 5.00 1.67
CA PHE A 176 12.49 4.75 0.24
C PHE A 176 12.91 3.32 -0.01
N TYR A 177 12.53 2.77 -1.15
CA TYR A 177 13.03 1.47 -1.62
C TYR A 177 13.87 1.64 -2.87
N PHE A 178 15.14 1.25 -2.80
CA PHE A 178 16.07 1.24 -3.92
C PHE A 178 16.16 -0.19 -4.48
N THR A 179 16.07 -0.34 -5.80
CA THR A 179 16.21 -1.65 -6.44
C THR A 179 17.63 -2.20 -6.29
N ASN A 180 17.86 -3.42 -6.76
CA ASN A 180 19.22 -3.99 -6.84
C ASN A 180 20.17 -3.19 -7.74
N THR A 181 19.65 -2.36 -8.65
CA THR A 181 20.44 -1.42 -9.45
C THR A 181 20.70 -0.10 -8.73
N GLY A 182 20.24 0.04 -7.48
CA GLY A 182 20.31 1.27 -6.69
C GLY A 182 19.35 2.37 -7.12
N LYS A 183 18.49 2.12 -8.11
CA LYS A 183 17.50 3.11 -8.55
C LYS A 183 16.33 3.09 -7.58
N LYS A 184 15.96 4.24 -7.02
CA LYS A 184 14.76 4.43 -6.21
C LYS A 184 13.54 4.00 -7.01
N PHE A 185 12.67 3.22 -6.39
CA PHE A 185 11.37 2.89 -6.95
C PHE A 185 10.47 4.13 -6.91
N LYS A 186 10.00 4.54 -8.09
CA LYS A 186 8.90 5.50 -8.25
C LYS A 186 7.77 4.80 -8.99
N PRO A 187 6.53 4.82 -8.48
CA PRO A 187 5.42 4.19 -9.17
C PRO A 187 5.04 4.97 -10.44
N VAL A 188 4.57 4.25 -11.46
CA VAL A 188 3.89 4.88 -12.60
C VAL A 188 2.41 4.95 -12.25
N LEU A 189 1.91 6.15 -12.03
CA LEU A 189 0.51 6.38 -11.67
C LEU A 189 -0.37 6.37 -12.93
N THR A 190 -1.40 5.53 -12.93
CA THR A 190 -2.32 5.34 -14.07
C THR A 190 -3.75 5.19 -13.57
N ASN A 191 -4.75 5.33 -14.47
CA ASN A 191 -6.17 5.12 -14.12
C ASN A 191 -6.66 5.99 -12.94
N GLY A 192 -6.09 7.19 -12.79
CA GLY A 192 -6.43 8.11 -11.71
C GLY A 192 -6.00 7.64 -10.31
N SER A 193 -4.99 6.77 -10.20
CA SER A 193 -4.35 6.43 -8.93
C SER A 193 -3.56 7.63 -8.37
N LYS A 194 -3.63 7.88 -7.06
CA LYS A 194 -2.75 8.83 -6.37
C LYS A 194 -1.47 8.16 -5.85
N TYR A 195 -1.52 6.86 -5.62
CA TYR A 195 -0.42 6.06 -5.09
C TYR A 195 -0.23 4.79 -5.92
N GLY A 196 0.99 4.25 -5.91
CA GLY A 196 1.30 2.99 -6.56
C GLY A 196 1.81 1.92 -5.60
N GLU A 197 1.42 0.68 -5.85
CA GLU A 197 1.77 -0.45 -5.00
C GLU A 197 3.01 -1.19 -5.50
N LYS A 198 3.83 -1.71 -4.58
CA LYS A 198 4.91 -2.64 -4.89
C LYS A 198 4.93 -3.80 -3.91
N LYS A 199 5.17 -5.00 -4.44
CA LYS A 199 5.48 -6.18 -3.63
C LYS A 199 7.01 -6.29 -3.50
N ILE A 200 7.50 -6.28 -2.27
CA ILE A 200 8.91 -6.40 -1.90
C ILE A 200 9.00 -7.59 -0.93
N ASP A 201 9.79 -8.60 -1.28
CA ASP A 201 9.99 -9.82 -0.48
C ASP A 201 8.69 -10.49 0.03
N GLY A 202 7.66 -10.51 -0.82
CA GLY A 202 6.38 -11.12 -0.46
C GLY A 202 5.37 -10.16 0.17
N VAL A 203 5.81 -9.01 0.66
CA VAL A 203 4.99 -8.03 1.39
C VAL A 203 4.63 -6.85 0.49
N ARG A 204 3.42 -6.31 0.62
CA ARG A 204 2.95 -5.21 -0.23
C ARG A 204 3.03 -3.88 0.52
N TYR A 205 3.55 -2.88 -0.17
CA TYR A 205 3.74 -1.50 0.26
C TYR A 205 3.15 -0.55 -0.78
N ALA A 206 2.86 0.69 -0.40
CA ALA A 206 2.42 1.75 -1.30
C ALA A 206 3.37 2.94 -1.26
N PHE A 207 3.51 3.61 -2.40
CA PHE A 207 4.43 4.73 -2.56
C PHE A 207 3.71 5.88 -3.27
N ASN A 208 4.07 7.13 -2.93
CA ASN A 208 3.68 8.30 -3.70
C ASN A 208 4.54 8.46 -4.98
N GLU A 209 4.26 9.49 -5.78
CA GLU A 209 4.99 9.76 -7.03
C GLU A 209 6.49 10.02 -6.85
N ASN A 210 6.90 10.49 -5.66
CA ASN A 210 8.30 10.75 -5.32
C ASN A 210 9.07 9.47 -4.89
N GLY A 211 8.35 8.36 -4.74
CA GLY A 211 8.88 7.07 -4.29
C GLY A 211 8.97 6.94 -2.77
N GLU A 212 8.29 7.81 -2.02
CA GLU A 212 8.21 7.75 -0.56
C GLU A 212 7.16 6.73 -0.14
N LEU A 213 7.49 5.88 0.83
CA LEU A 213 6.56 4.96 1.46
C LEU A 213 5.43 5.75 2.14
N VAL A 214 4.19 5.34 1.92
CA VAL A 214 3.01 5.96 2.54
C VAL A 214 2.26 4.97 3.45
N THR A 215 1.66 5.53 4.49
CA THR A 215 0.82 4.82 5.48
C THR A 215 -0.60 5.39 5.45
N GLY A 216 -1.58 4.69 6.02
CA GLY A 216 -2.99 5.09 6.02
C GLY A 216 -3.72 4.77 4.71
N TRP A 217 -4.79 5.51 4.42
CA TRP A 217 -5.58 5.32 3.21
C TRP A 217 -4.82 5.73 1.95
N VAL A 218 -4.83 4.85 0.95
CA VAL A 218 -4.20 5.08 -0.35
C VAL A 218 -5.19 4.85 -1.48
N GLN A 219 -5.44 5.88 -2.28
CA GLN A 219 -6.24 5.79 -3.50
C GLN A 219 -5.38 5.23 -4.65
N ILE A 220 -5.73 4.03 -5.10
CA ILE A 220 -4.98 3.27 -6.12
C ILE A 220 -5.73 3.15 -7.46
N SER A 221 -6.95 3.70 -7.54
CA SER A 221 -7.74 3.83 -8.77
C SER A 221 -8.89 4.82 -8.57
N GLY A 222 -9.80 4.97 -9.55
CA GLY A 222 -11.08 5.68 -9.37
C GLY A 222 -11.07 7.17 -9.72
N GLY A 223 -9.90 7.78 -9.92
CA GLY A 223 -9.80 9.17 -10.38
C GLY A 223 -10.52 10.16 -9.46
N SER A 224 -11.26 11.11 -10.05
CA SER A 224 -11.91 12.19 -9.30
C SER A 224 -13.15 11.77 -8.49
N ASN A 225 -13.75 10.60 -8.78
CA ASN A 225 -14.96 10.12 -8.11
C ASN A 225 -14.74 8.68 -7.59
N PRO A 226 -13.83 8.50 -6.62
CA PRO A 226 -13.54 7.16 -6.11
C PRO A 226 -14.70 6.64 -5.25
N THR A 227 -14.78 5.33 -5.13
CA THR A 227 -15.58 4.62 -4.12
C THR A 227 -14.63 3.97 -3.13
N ILE A 228 -15.12 3.48 -1.99
CA ILE A 228 -14.28 2.80 -0.99
C ILE A 228 -13.44 1.65 -1.58
N LYS A 229 -13.93 0.99 -2.64
CA LYS A 229 -13.24 -0.11 -3.34
C LYS A 229 -12.01 0.33 -4.12
N ASN A 230 -11.85 1.63 -4.35
CA ASN A 230 -10.69 2.21 -5.02
C ASN A 230 -9.54 2.52 -4.06
N PHE A 231 -9.76 2.34 -2.76
CA PHE A 231 -8.79 2.57 -1.70
C PHE A 231 -8.26 1.25 -1.14
N LYS A 232 -7.06 1.33 -0.56
CA LYS A 232 -6.52 0.33 0.38
C LYS A 232 -6.01 1.05 1.61
N TYR A 233 -5.76 0.29 2.68
CA TYR A 233 -5.18 0.82 3.89
C TYR A 233 -3.79 0.24 4.11
N MET A 234 -2.83 1.11 4.37
CA MET A 234 -1.45 0.78 4.71
C MET A 234 -1.26 0.98 6.22
N ASN A 235 -0.74 -0.03 6.90
CA ASN A 235 -0.45 0.01 8.33
C ASN A 235 0.65 1.03 8.64
N GLU A 236 0.83 1.35 9.92
CA GLU A 236 1.90 2.25 10.38
C GLU A 236 3.31 1.72 10.02
N ASP A 237 3.49 0.40 9.93
CA ASP A 237 4.73 -0.23 9.47
C ASP A 237 4.88 -0.23 7.93
N GLY A 238 3.94 0.40 7.22
CA GLY A 238 3.89 0.51 5.76
C GLY A 238 3.32 -0.72 5.06
N THR A 239 2.94 -1.79 5.77
CA THR A 239 2.42 -3.01 5.15
C THR A 239 0.94 -2.92 4.82
N LEU A 240 0.48 -3.63 3.79
CA LEU A 240 -0.94 -3.65 3.41
C LEU A 240 -1.83 -4.27 4.50
N ARG A 241 -2.91 -3.59 4.87
CA ARG A 241 -3.95 -4.12 5.79
C ARG A 241 -4.78 -5.21 5.12
N THR A 242 -5.04 -6.27 5.87
CA THR A 242 -6.03 -7.31 5.55
C THR A 242 -6.84 -7.63 6.80
N GLY A 243 -8.05 -8.18 6.62
CA GLY A 243 -8.95 -8.51 7.72
C GLY A 243 -9.70 -7.31 8.29
N TRP A 244 -10.25 -7.48 9.49
CA TRP A 244 -11.01 -6.43 10.19
C TRP A 244 -10.10 -5.31 10.69
N TYR A 245 -10.53 -4.07 10.48
CA TYR A 245 -9.87 -2.89 11.02
C TYR A 245 -10.84 -1.72 11.13
N SER A 246 -10.75 -0.97 12.22
CA SER A 246 -11.56 0.22 12.47
C SER A 246 -10.71 1.48 12.30
N THR A 247 -11.18 2.42 11.50
CA THR A 247 -10.48 3.68 11.24
C THR A 247 -11.46 4.75 10.78
N GLU A 248 -11.04 6.01 10.83
CA GLU A 248 -11.72 7.06 10.07
C GLU A 248 -11.72 6.71 8.58
N PRO A 249 -12.83 6.91 7.85
CA PRO A 249 -12.88 6.67 6.40
C PRO A 249 -11.88 7.53 5.61
N PRO A 250 -11.64 7.23 4.32
CA PRO A 250 -10.85 8.10 3.46
C PRO A 250 -11.41 9.52 3.45
N GLU A 251 -10.54 10.53 3.50
CA GLU A 251 -10.92 11.94 3.56
C GLU A 251 -11.88 12.33 2.43
N GLU A 252 -11.64 11.80 1.23
CA GLU A 252 -12.46 12.06 0.05
C GLU A 252 -13.89 11.49 0.14
N LEU A 253 -14.14 10.59 1.09
CA LEU A 253 -15.43 9.90 1.26
C LEU A 253 -16.11 10.23 2.59
N LEU A 254 -15.57 11.16 3.41
CA LEU A 254 -16.11 11.42 4.75
C LEU A 254 -17.60 11.79 4.77
N GLY A 255 -18.11 12.44 3.72
CA GLY A 255 -19.53 12.79 3.59
C GLY A 255 -20.48 11.61 3.39
N GLU A 256 -19.96 10.40 3.17
CA GLU A 256 -20.72 9.18 2.93
C GLU A 256 -20.88 8.30 4.19
N TYR A 257 -20.39 8.76 5.35
CA TYR A 257 -20.41 7.98 6.60
C TYR A 257 -21.06 8.75 7.74
N ASN A 258 -21.75 8.02 8.62
CA ASN A 258 -22.45 8.59 9.77
C ASN A 258 -21.57 8.67 11.02
N HIS A 259 -20.50 7.89 11.10
CA HIS A 259 -19.59 7.87 12.24
C HIS A 259 -18.20 8.35 11.85
N THR A 260 -17.50 8.93 12.82
CA THR A 260 -16.11 9.35 12.65
C THR A 260 -15.21 8.15 12.40
N VAL A 261 -15.49 7.01 13.03
CA VAL A 261 -14.71 5.77 12.89
C VAL A 261 -15.65 4.66 12.49
N GLU A 262 -15.25 3.91 11.46
CA GLU A 262 -16.06 2.84 10.87
C GLU A 262 -15.29 1.54 10.85
N TRP A 263 -16.01 0.42 10.86
CA TRP A 263 -15.43 -0.91 10.72
C TRP A 263 -15.39 -1.33 9.25
N PHE A 264 -14.21 -1.72 8.78
CA PHE A 264 -13.99 -2.25 7.44
C PHE A 264 -13.44 -3.67 7.52
N TYR A 265 -13.79 -4.49 6.54
CA TYR A 265 -13.12 -5.75 6.30
C TYR A 265 -12.33 -5.68 4.99
N PHE A 266 -11.02 -5.80 5.09
CA PHE A 266 -10.11 -5.81 3.96
C PHE A 266 -9.89 -7.24 3.47
N SER A 267 -10.03 -7.48 2.17
CA SER A 267 -9.81 -8.78 1.54
C SER A 267 -8.34 -9.24 1.67
N SER A 268 -8.03 -10.44 1.19
CA SER A 268 -6.64 -10.92 1.12
C SER A 268 -5.76 -10.10 0.16
N THR A 269 -6.36 -9.33 -0.75
CA THR A 269 -5.67 -8.38 -1.64
C THR A 269 -5.66 -6.96 -1.10
N GLY A 270 -6.22 -6.76 0.11
CA GLY A 270 -6.30 -5.49 0.82
C GLY A 270 -7.42 -4.56 0.36
N GLU A 271 -8.31 -5.00 -0.51
CA GLU A 271 -9.46 -4.22 -0.96
C GLU A 271 -10.57 -4.25 0.11
N PRO A 272 -11.14 -3.10 0.51
CA PRO A 272 -12.33 -3.08 1.35
C PRO A 272 -13.48 -3.84 0.69
N VAL A 273 -14.10 -4.73 1.45
CA VAL A 273 -15.28 -5.45 0.97
C VAL A 273 -16.50 -4.56 1.08
N ALA A 274 -17.12 -4.27 -0.06
CA ALA A 274 -18.28 -3.41 -0.17
C ALA A 274 -19.22 -3.91 -1.27
N SER A 275 -20.52 -3.66 -1.08
CA SER A 275 -21.53 -3.87 -2.12
C SER A 275 -21.25 -2.99 -3.33
N LYS A 276 -21.63 -3.45 -4.52
CA LYS A 276 -21.54 -2.63 -5.74
C LYS A 276 -22.66 -1.59 -5.84
N ASN A 277 -23.78 -1.84 -5.17
CA ASN A 277 -25.00 -1.05 -5.26
C ASN A 277 -25.60 -0.83 -3.86
N GLU A 278 -26.49 0.15 -3.73
CA GLU A 278 -27.27 0.37 -2.51
C GLU A 278 -28.17 -0.84 -2.18
N LYS A 279 -28.72 -1.50 -3.21
CA LYS A 279 -29.48 -2.73 -3.03
C LYS A 279 -28.54 -3.90 -2.71
N LEU A 280 -28.62 -4.39 -1.49
CA LEU A 280 -27.84 -5.52 -1.01
C LEU A 280 -28.38 -6.84 -1.59
N ASN A 281 -27.51 -7.66 -2.18
CA ASN A 281 -27.94 -8.92 -2.79
C ASN A 281 -27.47 -10.13 -1.97
N ALA A 282 -28.22 -11.23 -2.07
CA ALA A 282 -27.84 -12.47 -1.41
C ALA A 282 -26.49 -13.01 -1.91
N SER A 283 -26.11 -12.69 -3.15
CA SER A 283 -24.80 -13.02 -3.74
C SER A 283 -23.63 -12.28 -3.10
N ASP A 284 -23.88 -11.17 -2.40
CA ASP A 284 -22.84 -10.32 -1.81
C ASP A 284 -22.45 -10.80 -0.41
N LEU A 285 -23.13 -11.81 0.15
CA LEU A 285 -22.84 -12.39 1.45
C LEU A 285 -21.40 -12.93 1.53
N GLN A 286 -20.66 -12.46 2.53
CA GLN A 286 -19.26 -12.82 2.76
C GLN A 286 -19.13 -13.77 3.93
N LYS A 287 -18.43 -14.89 3.75
CA LYS A 287 -18.11 -15.80 4.85
C LYS A 287 -16.75 -15.46 5.44
N ILE A 288 -16.73 -14.98 6.67
CA ILE A 288 -15.51 -14.57 7.38
C ILE A 288 -15.44 -15.36 8.69
N LYS A 289 -14.41 -16.21 8.83
CA LYS A 289 -14.17 -17.06 10.01
C LYS A 289 -15.42 -17.81 10.52
N GLY A 290 -16.26 -18.29 9.60
CA GLY A 290 -17.47 -19.08 9.92
C GLY A 290 -18.78 -18.28 9.95
N ASN A 291 -18.71 -16.99 10.25
CA ASN A 291 -19.86 -16.08 10.23
C ASN A 291 -20.12 -15.56 8.81
N GLN A 292 -21.37 -15.21 8.51
CA GLN A 292 -21.75 -14.59 7.24
C GLN A 292 -22.09 -13.12 7.47
N TYR A 293 -21.50 -12.24 6.68
CA TYR A 293 -21.63 -10.78 6.77
C TYR A 293 -22.17 -10.24 5.46
N LEU A 294 -22.74 -9.04 5.52
CA LEU A 294 -23.11 -8.25 4.36
C LEU A 294 -22.58 -6.84 4.60
N PHE A 295 -22.09 -6.18 3.56
CA PHE A 295 -21.49 -4.86 3.64
C PHE A 295 -22.26 -3.91 2.73
N ASN A 296 -22.48 -2.67 3.17
CA ASN A 296 -23.10 -1.65 2.34
C ASN A 296 -22.16 -1.18 1.21
N LYS A 297 -22.60 -0.21 0.40
CA LYS A 297 -21.78 0.36 -0.69
C LYS A 297 -20.52 1.08 -0.19
N ASN A 298 -20.53 1.53 1.07
CA ASN A 298 -19.44 2.25 1.72
C ASN A 298 -18.49 1.30 2.47
N GLY A 299 -18.73 -0.01 2.40
CA GLY A 299 -17.81 -1.02 2.93
C GLY A 299 -17.91 -1.26 4.43
N THR A 300 -18.97 -0.77 5.08
CA THR A 300 -19.25 -1.04 6.48
C THR A 300 -20.22 -2.22 6.62
N PRO A 301 -20.07 -3.06 7.66
CA PRO A 301 -20.94 -4.22 7.85
C PRO A 301 -22.33 -3.78 8.31
N VAL A 302 -23.36 -4.34 7.68
CA VAL A 302 -24.74 -4.01 8.02
C VAL A 302 -25.21 -4.77 9.27
N TYR A 303 -26.12 -4.17 10.01
CA TYR A 303 -26.80 -4.79 11.15
C TYR A 303 -28.32 -4.67 11.05
N GLY A 304 -29.02 -5.25 12.03
CA GLY A 304 -30.47 -5.20 12.09
C GLY A 304 -31.14 -6.03 10.99
N ILE A 305 -32.41 -5.73 10.72
CA ILE A 305 -33.18 -6.45 9.71
C ILE A 305 -33.00 -5.75 8.36
N GLN A 306 -32.45 -6.48 7.39
CA GLN A 306 -32.13 -5.99 6.06
C GLN A 306 -33.03 -6.59 4.98
N LYS A 307 -33.35 -5.78 3.98
CA LYS A 307 -33.88 -6.27 2.70
C LYS A 307 -32.70 -6.81 1.88
N VAL A 308 -32.71 -8.11 1.59
CA VAL A 308 -31.69 -8.74 0.76
C VAL A 308 -32.34 -9.27 -0.51
N TYR A 309 -31.87 -8.77 -1.64
CA TYR A 309 -32.47 -8.96 -2.95
C TYR A 309 -31.99 -10.23 -3.65
N GLN A 310 -32.91 -10.81 -4.42
CA GLN A 310 -32.68 -11.88 -5.39
C GLN A 310 -33.52 -11.55 -6.64
N GLY A 311 -32.87 -10.94 -7.63
CA GLY A 311 -33.56 -10.32 -8.77
C GLY A 311 -34.42 -9.14 -8.30
N ASN A 312 -35.69 -9.11 -8.68
CA ASN A 312 -36.64 -8.05 -8.30
C ASN A 312 -37.37 -8.32 -6.97
N THR A 313 -37.11 -9.47 -6.34
CA THR A 313 -37.72 -9.85 -5.06
C THR A 313 -36.71 -9.72 -3.94
N TYR A 314 -37.19 -9.65 -2.69
CA TYR A 314 -36.33 -9.59 -1.51
C TYR A 314 -36.89 -10.43 -0.37
N SER A 315 -35.99 -10.89 0.48
CA SER A 315 -36.32 -11.52 1.76
C SER A 315 -35.72 -10.71 2.91
N ALA A 316 -36.29 -10.84 4.09
CA ALA A 316 -35.69 -10.29 5.30
C ALA A 316 -34.51 -11.17 5.74
N TYR A 317 -33.41 -10.56 6.18
CA TYR A 317 -32.31 -11.22 6.87
C TYR A 317 -31.98 -10.40 8.11
N TYR A 318 -31.58 -11.03 9.21
CA TYR A 318 -31.20 -10.34 10.43
C TYR A 318 -29.71 -10.49 10.67
N PHE A 319 -28.99 -9.38 10.80
CA PHE A 319 -27.55 -9.34 10.99
C PHE A 319 -27.14 -9.01 12.43
N GLY A 320 -28.01 -9.30 13.40
CA GLY A 320 -27.75 -8.99 14.80
C GLY A 320 -27.87 -7.49 15.11
N ASN A 321 -27.31 -7.07 16.22
CA ASN A 321 -27.14 -5.66 16.56
C ASN A 321 -25.81 -5.09 16.00
N GLU A 322 -25.58 -3.80 16.22
CA GLU A 322 -24.39 -3.05 15.76
C GLU A 322 -23.05 -3.64 16.25
N SER A 323 -23.04 -4.37 17.37
CA SER A 323 -21.83 -5.06 17.86
C SER A 323 -21.63 -6.45 17.24
N GLN A 324 -22.66 -7.01 16.61
CA GLN A 324 -22.63 -8.35 16.02
C GLN A 324 -22.38 -8.29 14.51
N CYS A 325 -23.25 -7.59 13.77
CA CYS A 325 -23.21 -7.41 12.31
C CYS A 325 -23.04 -8.70 11.47
N TYR A 326 -23.45 -9.86 11.98
CA TYR A 326 -23.41 -11.13 11.25
C TYR A 326 -24.78 -11.81 11.21
N LEU A 327 -24.99 -12.60 10.16
CA LEU A 327 -26.26 -13.27 9.87
C LEU A 327 -26.69 -14.19 11.01
N MET A 328 -27.81 -13.85 11.63
CA MET A 328 -28.51 -14.60 12.65
C MET A 328 -29.53 -15.54 12.01
N LYS A 329 -29.66 -16.74 12.58
CA LYS A 329 -30.58 -17.77 12.11
C LYS A 329 -31.44 -18.31 13.25
N GLY A 330 -32.53 -19.00 12.92
CA GLY A 330 -33.47 -19.55 13.88
C GLY A 330 -34.39 -18.51 14.49
N LYS A 331 -34.97 -18.85 15.64
CA LYS A 331 -35.86 -17.98 16.41
C LYS A 331 -35.07 -16.84 17.04
N GLN A 332 -35.56 -15.61 16.88
CA GLN A 332 -34.96 -14.39 17.42
C GLN A 332 -36.01 -13.57 18.16
N THR A 333 -35.58 -12.75 19.12
CA THR A 333 -36.43 -11.76 19.79
C THR A 333 -35.75 -10.42 19.61
N ILE A 334 -36.40 -9.53 18.84
CA ILE A 334 -35.82 -8.28 18.36
C ILE A 334 -36.67 -7.13 18.89
N LYS A 335 -36.02 -6.07 19.38
CA LYS A 335 -36.71 -4.85 19.80
C LYS A 335 -36.92 -3.94 18.59
N ASP A 336 -38.14 -3.43 18.44
CA ASP A 336 -38.46 -2.39 17.47
C ASP A 336 -37.97 -1.01 17.93
N GLY A 337 -38.17 0.03 17.10
CA GLY A 337 -37.79 1.40 17.42
C GLY A 337 -38.47 1.99 18.67
N THR A 338 -39.56 1.37 19.14
CA THR A 338 -40.27 1.76 20.36
C THR A 338 -39.79 1.01 21.61
N GLY A 339 -38.86 0.06 21.43
CA GLY A 339 -38.34 -0.82 22.48
C GLY A 339 -39.20 -2.06 22.75
N LYS A 340 -40.31 -2.24 22.03
CA LYS A 340 -41.19 -3.40 22.15
C LYS A 340 -40.52 -4.60 21.50
N SER A 341 -40.54 -5.74 22.19
CA SER A 341 -39.93 -6.98 21.71
C SER A 341 -40.90 -7.78 20.85
N GLU A 342 -40.44 -8.17 19.68
CA GLU A 342 -41.18 -9.00 18.75
C GLU A 342 -40.40 -10.27 18.41
N GLU A 343 -41.16 -11.34 18.15
CA GLU A 343 -40.59 -12.64 17.82
C GLU A 343 -40.39 -12.73 16.31
N TYR A 344 -39.22 -13.22 15.91
CA TYR A 344 -38.89 -13.48 14.53
C TYR A 344 -38.41 -14.92 14.34
N PHE A 345 -38.55 -15.44 13.13
CA PHE A 345 -37.96 -16.71 12.72
C PHE A 345 -37.25 -16.57 11.38
N PHE A 346 -35.93 -16.76 11.40
CA PHE A 346 -35.08 -16.83 10.22
C PHE A 346 -34.74 -18.29 9.94
N GLN A 347 -34.90 -18.76 8.71
CA GLN A 347 -34.67 -20.15 8.32
C GLN A 347 -33.24 -20.59 8.69
N THR A 348 -33.08 -21.75 9.33
CA THR A 348 -31.75 -22.24 9.76
C THR A 348 -30.84 -22.63 8.60
N SER A 349 -31.41 -23.01 7.45
CA SER A 349 -30.68 -23.35 6.23
C SER A 349 -30.12 -22.10 5.53
N THR A 350 -30.96 -21.09 5.32
CA THR A 350 -30.64 -19.94 4.45
C THR A 350 -30.40 -18.63 5.19
N GLY A 351 -31.01 -18.45 6.37
CA GLY A 351 -31.11 -17.16 7.06
C GLY A 351 -32.25 -16.26 6.56
N LYS A 352 -33.01 -16.68 5.53
CA LYS A 352 -34.18 -15.92 5.06
C LYS A 352 -35.27 -15.88 6.13
N GLY A 353 -35.88 -14.73 6.34
CA GLY A 353 -37.06 -14.56 7.17
C GLY A 353 -38.19 -15.43 6.64
N LEU A 354 -38.76 -16.26 7.51
CA LEU A 354 -39.81 -17.21 7.13
C LEU A 354 -41.11 -16.50 6.74
N THR A 355 -41.68 -16.86 5.58
CA THR A 355 -43.07 -16.59 5.24
C THR A 355 -43.83 -17.92 5.23
N GLY A 356 -44.74 -18.10 6.18
CA GLY A 356 -45.46 -19.36 6.38
C GLY A 356 -45.47 -19.80 7.85
N THR A 357 -45.73 -21.08 8.09
CA THR A 357 -45.94 -21.58 9.45
C THR A 357 -44.73 -22.32 10.02
N LYS A 358 -44.50 -22.15 11.32
CA LYS A 358 -43.48 -22.88 12.09
C LYS A 358 -43.91 -23.00 13.53
N ASP A 359 -43.83 -24.20 14.09
CA ASP A 359 -44.16 -24.51 15.49
C ASP A 359 -45.55 -23.95 15.91
N HIS A 360 -46.54 -24.17 15.05
CA HIS A 360 -47.94 -23.69 15.17
C HIS A 360 -48.10 -22.16 15.21
N LYS A 361 -47.12 -21.40 14.74
CA LYS A 361 -47.19 -19.94 14.59
C LYS A 361 -47.08 -19.54 13.13
N LEU A 362 -47.63 -18.37 12.79
CA LEU A 362 -47.51 -17.78 11.46
C LEU A 362 -46.44 -16.70 11.45
N TYR A 363 -45.53 -16.76 10.47
CA TYR A 363 -44.52 -15.73 10.24
C TYR A 363 -44.70 -15.14 8.83
N TYR A 364 -44.42 -13.85 8.70
CA TYR A 364 -44.35 -13.16 7.41
C TYR A 364 -43.05 -12.38 7.33
N LYS A 365 -42.22 -12.71 6.33
CA LYS A 365 -40.84 -12.19 6.20
C LYS A 365 -40.05 -12.28 7.51
N GLY A 366 -40.25 -13.38 8.23
CA GLY A 366 -39.63 -13.67 9.50
C GLY A 366 -40.35 -13.09 10.71
N ARG A 367 -41.20 -12.07 10.59
CA ARG A 367 -41.92 -11.46 11.73
C ARG A 367 -43.11 -12.33 12.16
N LEU A 368 -43.29 -12.53 13.46
CA LEU A 368 -44.47 -13.22 14.00
C LEU A 368 -45.75 -12.40 13.72
N VAL A 369 -46.70 -13.01 13.03
CA VAL A 369 -48.01 -12.41 12.75
C VAL A 369 -48.93 -12.63 13.95
N LYS A 370 -49.62 -11.59 14.41
CA LYS A 370 -50.56 -11.65 15.53
C LYS A 370 -51.87 -10.97 15.16
N ALA A 371 -52.99 -11.55 15.57
CA ALA A 371 -54.27 -10.84 15.50
C ALA A 371 -54.27 -9.64 16.44
N ASN A 372 -55.08 -8.62 16.12
CA ASN A 372 -55.42 -7.58 17.07
C ASN A 372 -55.97 -8.20 18.37
N GLU A 373 -55.52 -7.71 19.53
CA GLU A 373 -55.93 -8.22 20.84
C GLU A 373 -57.46 -8.15 21.04
N SER A 374 -58.14 -7.18 20.42
CA SER A 374 -59.60 -7.04 20.49
C SER A 374 -60.37 -8.08 19.68
N LEU A 375 -59.78 -8.61 18.59
CA LEU A 375 -60.47 -9.48 17.65
C LEU A 375 -60.43 -10.96 18.06
N LYS A 376 -59.55 -11.35 18.98
CA LYS A 376 -59.27 -12.74 19.41
C LYS A 376 -58.67 -13.63 18.31
N TYR A 377 -59.29 -13.67 17.13
CA TYR A 377 -58.81 -14.34 15.92
C TYR A 377 -58.94 -13.42 14.72
N GLN A 378 -58.03 -13.54 13.77
CA GLN A 378 -58.02 -12.74 12.56
C GLN A 378 -57.53 -13.59 11.38
N VAL A 379 -58.09 -13.33 10.20
CA VAL A 379 -57.63 -13.93 8.94
C VAL A 379 -56.60 -13.01 8.29
N PHE A 380 -55.44 -13.57 7.94
CA PHE A 380 -54.40 -12.86 7.21
C PHE A 380 -54.20 -13.44 5.81
N ALA A 381 -54.13 -12.57 4.80
CA ALA A 381 -53.77 -12.90 3.43
C ALA A 381 -52.25 -12.88 3.27
N VAL A 382 -51.62 -14.06 3.26
CA VAL A 382 -50.17 -14.20 3.08
C VAL A 382 -49.85 -14.39 1.60
N PRO A 383 -49.11 -13.49 0.95
CA PRO A 383 -48.70 -13.65 -0.43
C PRO A 383 -47.89 -14.93 -0.65
N ASN A 384 -48.21 -15.65 -1.72
CA ASN A 384 -47.43 -16.83 -2.10
C ASN A 384 -46.06 -16.41 -2.64
N GLU A 385 -45.01 -17.20 -2.36
CA GLU A 385 -43.64 -16.87 -2.81
C GLU A 385 -43.50 -16.79 -4.35
N SER A 386 -44.40 -17.42 -5.10
CA SER A 386 -44.48 -17.33 -6.57
C SER A 386 -45.05 -16.00 -7.09
N GLY A 387 -45.54 -15.13 -6.22
CA GLY A 387 -46.14 -13.83 -6.58
C GLY A 387 -47.58 -13.92 -7.12
N SER A 388 -48.17 -15.12 -7.21
CA SER A 388 -49.55 -15.33 -7.63
C SER A 388 -50.43 -15.81 -6.48
N GLY A 389 -51.40 -14.98 -6.11
CA GLY A 389 -52.41 -15.29 -5.10
C GLY A 389 -51.90 -15.23 -3.65
N ASN A 390 -52.83 -15.49 -2.72
CA ASN A 390 -52.61 -15.46 -1.28
C ASN A 390 -53.05 -16.79 -0.65
N THR A 391 -52.38 -17.18 0.42
CA THR A 391 -52.85 -18.21 1.35
C THR A 391 -53.43 -17.52 2.58
N TYR A 392 -54.66 -17.89 2.96
CA TYR A 392 -55.37 -17.26 4.08
C TYR A 392 -55.19 -18.08 5.36
N TYR A 393 -54.62 -17.48 6.40
CA TYR A 393 -54.39 -18.15 7.68
C TYR A 393 -55.23 -17.53 8.79
N VAL A 394 -55.77 -18.36 9.69
CA VAL A 394 -56.49 -17.89 10.89
C VAL A 394 -55.54 -17.92 12.08
N VAL A 395 -55.31 -16.75 12.67
CA VAL A 395 -54.29 -16.53 13.71
C VAL A 395 -54.91 -15.88 14.94
N ASN A 396 -54.44 -16.22 16.14
CA ASN A 396 -54.87 -15.56 17.38
C ASN A 396 -53.94 -14.42 17.82
N SER A 397 -54.29 -13.72 18.91
CA SER A 397 -53.49 -12.60 19.44
C SER A 397 -52.09 -13.00 19.95
N SER A 398 -51.85 -14.30 20.22
CA SER A 398 -50.53 -14.84 20.55
C SER A 398 -49.69 -15.24 19.33
N GLY A 399 -50.26 -15.12 18.12
CA GLY A 399 -49.65 -15.50 16.85
C GLY A 399 -49.72 -16.98 16.50
N LYS A 400 -50.50 -17.76 17.25
CA LYS A 400 -50.73 -19.18 16.95
C LYS A 400 -51.77 -19.33 15.86
N ILE A 401 -51.52 -20.23 14.92
CA ILE A 401 -52.50 -20.64 13.92
C ILE A 401 -53.55 -21.54 14.54
N VAL A 402 -54.75 -21.52 13.99
CA VAL A 402 -55.81 -22.47 14.31
C VAL A 402 -55.66 -23.67 13.37
N SER A 403 -55.20 -24.83 13.86
CA SER A 403 -55.05 -26.05 13.03
C SER A 403 -56.22 -27.01 13.24
N ASN A 404 -56.81 -27.50 12.13
CA ASN A 404 -57.98 -28.40 12.15
C ASN A 404 -59.11 -27.91 13.08
N GLY A 405 -59.32 -26.60 13.13
CA GLY A 405 -60.15 -25.97 14.13
C GLY A 405 -61.38 -25.29 13.55
N LYS A 406 -62.34 -25.05 14.45
CA LYS A 406 -63.48 -24.17 14.24
C LYS A 406 -63.47 -23.15 15.36
N VAL A 407 -63.26 -21.88 15.05
CA VAL A 407 -63.16 -20.80 16.04
C VAL A 407 -64.07 -19.65 15.65
N LYS A 408 -64.39 -18.79 16.62
CA LYS A 408 -65.09 -17.53 16.38
C LYS A 408 -64.26 -16.35 16.88
N ASP A 409 -64.22 -15.29 16.09
CA ASP A 409 -63.66 -14.01 16.53
C ASP A 409 -64.60 -13.27 17.51
N ALA A 410 -64.23 -12.05 17.87
CA ALA A 410 -65.00 -11.20 18.77
C ALA A 410 -66.39 -10.83 18.22
N ASP A 411 -66.54 -10.75 16.90
CA ASP A 411 -67.79 -10.41 16.21
C ASP A 411 -68.67 -11.64 15.92
N LYS A 412 -68.26 -12.81 16.43
CA LYS A 412 -68.93 -14.11 16.28
C LYS A 412 -68.88 -14.70 14.87
N VAL A 413 -68.04 -14.16 13.97
CA VAL A 413 -67.77 -14.75 12.66
C VAL A 413 -66.99 -16.04 12.88
N GLU A 414 -67.48 -17.12 12.26
CA GLU A 414 -66.88 -18.44 12.40
C GLU A 414 -65.86 -18.72 11.30
N TYR A 415 -64.65 -19.14 11.71
CA TYR A 415 -63.60 -19.58 10.81
C TYR A 415 -63.33 -21.07 10.98
N LYS A 416 -63.31 -21.80 9.86
CA LYS A 416 -62.88 -23.21 9.81
C LYS A 416 -61.56 -23.32 9.08
N THR A 417 -60.62 -24.10 9.61
CA THR A 417 -59.29 -24.29 9.02
C THR A 417 -58.93 -25.75 8.78
N ASN A 418 -57.97 -25.99 7.88
CA ASN A 418 -57.32 -27.29 7.69
C ASN A 418 -56.14 -27.49 8.67
N SER A 419 -55.40 -28.60 8.52
CA SER A 419 -54.29 -28.96 9.39
C SER A 419 -53.13 -27.96 9.37
N ALA A 420 -52.89 -27.33 8.22
CA ALA A 420 -51.88 -26.28 8.04
C ALA A 420 -52.32 -24.91 8.58
N GLY A 421 -53.54 -24.81 9.11
CA GLY A 421 -54.14 -23.57 9.61
C GLY A 421 -54.64 -22.63 8.53
N VAL A 422 -54.79 -23.13 7.31
CA VAL A 422 -55.35 -22.39 6.18
C VAL A 422 -56.87 -22.38 6.28
N LEU A 423 -57.47 -21.22 6.07
CA LEU A 423 -58.91 -21.00 6.07
C LEU A 423 -59.58 -21.82 4.95
N VAL A 424 -60.64 -22.56 5.30
CA VAL A 424 -61.42 -23.37 4.36
C VAL A 424 -62.91 -23.00 4.29
N ALA A 425 -63.44 -22.29 5.31
CA ALA A 425 -64.80 -21.76 5.29
C ALA A 425 -64.98 -20.59 6.27
N ILE A 426 -65.90 -19.68 5.95
CA ILE A 426 -66.40 -18.61 6.82
C ILE A 426 -67.90 -18.81 7.03
N ASP A 427 -68.36 -18.91 8.27
CA ASP A 427 -69.77 -19.16 8.63
C ASP A 427 -70.40 -20.35 7.87
N GLY A 428 -69.58 -21.37 7.59
CA GLY A 428 -69.96 -22.56 6.84
C GLY A 428 -69.87 -22.43 5.31
N ASP A 429 -69.68 -21.22 4.77
CA ASP A 429 -69.48 -21.01 3.33
C ASP A 429 -68.02 -21.30 2.92
N THR A 430 -67.85 -22.24 1.99
CA THR A 430 -66.54 -22.63 1.43
C THR A 430 -66.10 -21.73 0.27
N ASN A 431 -67.00 -20.90 -0.27
CA ASN A 431 -66.68 -19.92 -1.31
C ASN A 431 -66.18 -18.63 -0.66
N ILE A 432 -64.94 -18.66 -0.17
CA ILE A 432 -64.34 -17.55 0.58
C ILE A 432 -64.23 -16.31 -0.32
N LYS A 433 -65.06 -15.32 -0.03
CA LYS A 433 -65.05 -13.99 -0.66
C LYS A 433 -64.79 -12.95 0.43
N GLY A 434 -63.77 -12.12 0.23
CA GLY A 434 -63.44 -11.06 1.18
C GLY A 434 -62.06 -10.48 0.93
N THR A 435 -61.85 -9.30 1.51
CA THR A 435 -60.53 -8.67 1.60
C THR A 435 -60.01 -8.93 3.00
N PHE A 436 -58.88 -9.62 3.10
CA PHE A 436 -58.22 -9.91 4.37
C PHE A 436 -56.94 -9.10 4.48
N GLU A 437 -56.53 -8.82 5.72
CA GLU A 437 -55.34 -8.02 5.99
C GLU A 437 -54.08 -8.77 5.54
N THR A 438 -53.20 -8.08 4.81
CA THR A 438 -51.85 -8.58 4.56
C THR A 438 -51.01 -8.35 5.81
N PRO A 439 -50.27 -9.35 6.32
CA PRO A 439 -49.44 -9.14 7.48
C PRO A 439 -48.44 -7.99 7.26
N GLN A 440 -48.23 -7.21 8.30
CA GLN A 440 -47.25 -6.15 8.31
C GLN A 440 -45.82 -6.72 8.14
N GLU A 441 -45.03 -6.05 7.30
CA GLU A 441 -43.61 -6.35 7.13
C GLU A 441 -42.80 -6.00 8.40
N PRO A 442 -41.57 -6.55 8.54
CA PRO A 442 -40.61 -6.07 9.53
C PRO A 442 -40.29 -4.59 9.39
N GLU A 443 -39.94 -3.94 10.50
CA GLU A 443 -39.23 -2.67 10.46
C GLU A 443 -37.81 -2.90 9.91
N TRP A 444 -37.46 -2.16 8.86
CA TRP A 444 -36.17 -2.28 8.18
C TRP A 444 -35.15 -1.33 8.80
N THR A 445 -33.95 -1.83 9.05
CA THR A 445 -32.86 -1.00 9.60
C THR A 445 -32.17 -0.23 8.49
N ASN A 446 -32.09 1.09 8.62
CA ASN A 446 -31.27 1.91 7.73
C ASN A 446 -29.81 1.91 8.21
N ASN A 447 -28.88 1.60 7.31
CA ASN A 447 -27.42 1.61 7.58
C ASN A 447 -26.70 2.60 6.65
N ASP A 448 -27.46 3.49 6.01
CA ASP A 448 -26.96 4.60 5.20
C ASP A 448 -26.65 5.80 6.09
#